data_AF-A0A074J036-F1
#
_entry.id   AF-A0A074J036-F1
#
_cell.length_a   1.000
_cell.length_b   1.000
_cell.length_c   1.000
_cell.angle_alpha   90.00
_cell.angle_beta   90.00
_cell.angle_gamma   90.00
#
_symmetry.space_group_name_H-M   'P 1'
#
loop_
_entity.id
_entity.type
_entity.pdbx_description
1 polymer ?
#
loop_
_entity_poly.entity_id
_entity_poly.type
_entity_poly.pdbx_seq_one_letter_code
_entity_poly.pdbx_strand_id
1 'polypeptide(L)'
;MNTTYSLSLTKRARSSLRSIYDYIRDVLSNETAAKKMVSKLLQGMESLKTFPEAGFNADQRYGKRINDTFETRALVVKRYVILYFIDESRKEIVVSHIFSSKSDYIKLL
;
A
#
# COMPACT_ATOMS: atom_id res chain seq x y z
N MET A 1 22.89 -7.27 10.99
CA MET A 1 22.37 -8.12 9.90
C MET A 1 21.26 -7.33 9.21
N ASN A 2 21.40 -6.99 7.92
CA ASN A 2 20.30 -6.40 7.16
C ASN A 2 19.33 -7.53 6.81
N THR A 3 18.29 -7.72 7.60
CA THR A 3 17.22 -8.67 7.28
C THR A 3 16.34 -8.06 6.20
N THR A 4 16.54 -8.46 4.95
CA THR A 4 15.69 -8.04 3.83
C THR A 4 14.43 -8.89 3.82
N TYR A 5 13.27 -8.27 3.98
CA TYR A 5 11.97 -8.95 3.87
C TYR A 5 11.66 -9.23 2.39
N SER A 6 10.93 -10.32 2.13
CA SER A 6 10.25 -10.52 0.85
C SER A 6 9.01 -9.62 0.75
N LEU A 7 8.52 -9.37 -0.46
CA LEU A 7 7.33 -8.55 -0.69
C LEU A 7 6.33 -9.34 -1.53
N SER A 8 5.10 -9.44 -1.05
CA SER A 8 3.98 -9.97 -1.81
C SER A 8 2.79 -9.02 -1.79
N LEU A 9 2.02 -9.09 -2.87
CA LEU A 9 0.79 -8.32 -3.03
C LEU A 9 -0.38 -9.31 -3.04
N THR A 10 -1.49 -8.93 -2.43
CA THR A 10 -2.74 -9.68 -2.60
C THR A 10 -3.29 -9.48 -4.02
N LYS A 11 -4.25 -10.32 -4.43
CA LYS A 11 -4.99 -10.10 -5.69
C LYS A 11 -5.65 -8.72 -5.73
N ARG A 12 -6.17 -8.27 -4.58
CA ARG A 12 -6.83 -6.96 -4.41
C ARG A 12 -5.84 -5.81 -4.59
N ALA A 13 -4.68 -5.85 -3.94
CA ALA A 13 -3.64 -4.82 -4.12
C ALA A 13 -3.16 -4.70 -5.58
N ARG A 14 -2.96 -5.84 -6.27
CA ARG A 14 -2.62 -5.83 -7.71
C ARG A 14 -3.73 -5.20 -8.55
N SER A 15 -4.98 -5.48 -8.23
CA SER A 15 -6.13 -4.88 -8.91
C SER A 15 -6.23 -3.37 -8.68
N SER A 16 -5.92 -2.91 -7.46
CA SER A 16 -5.85 -1.48 -7.15
C SER A 16 -4.79 -0.76 -7.98
N LEU A 17 -3.59 -1.33 -8.15
CA LEU A 17 -2.55 -0.73 -9.01
C LEU A 17 -3.03 -0.54 -10.45
N ARG A 18 -3.67 -1.56 -11.03
CA ARG A 18 -4.27 -1.48 -12.37
C ARG A 18 -5.34 -0.40 -12.43
N SER A 19 -6.27 -0.40 -11.48
CA SER A 19 -7.36 0.58 -11.43
C SER A 19 -6.85 2.02 -11.31
N ILE A 20 -5.79 2.24 -10.52
CA ILE A 20 -5.12 3.55 -10.38
C ILE A 20 -4.49 3.98 -11.71
N TYR A 21 -3.83 3.04 -12.40
CA TYR A 21 -3.24 3.31 -13.70
C TYR A 21 -4.31 3.67 -14.74
N ASP A 22 -5.31 2.81 -14.90
CA ASP A 22 -6.38 2.97 -15.88
C ASP A 22 -7.18 4.26 -15.61
N TYR A 23 -7.49 4.57 -14.36
CA TYR A 23 -8.17 5.82 -14.02
C TYR A 23 -7.37 7.06 -14.45
N ILE A 24 -6.08 7.13 -14.14
CA ILE A 24 -5.26 8.29 -14.49
C ILE A 24 -5.03 8.35 -16.02
N ARG A 25 -4.85 7.20 -16.68
CA ARG A 25 -4.67 7.14 -18.13
C ARG A 25 -5.93 7.55 -18.87
N ASP A 26 -7.07 6.94 -18.54
CA ASP A 26 -8.29 6.99 -19.34
C ASP A 26 -9.20 8.14 -18.92
N VAL A 27 -9.40 8.34 -17.62
CA VAL A 27 -10.32 9.36 -17.10
C VAL A 27 -9.66 10.74 -17.02
N LEU A 28 -8.38 10.78 -16.62
CA LEU A 28 -7.62 12.03 -16.55
C LEU A 28 -6.77 12.28 -17.81
N SER A 29 -6.88 11.41 -18.82
CA SER A 29 -6.18 11.50 -20.11
C SER A 29 -4.66 11.74 -19.97
N ASN A 30 -4.02 11.11 -18.98
CA ASN A 30 -2.62 11.39 -18.65
C ASN A 30 -1.81 10.12 -18.37
N GLU A 31 -1.43 9.42 -19.42
CA GLU A 31 -0.66 8.16 -19.32
C GLU A 31 0.71 8.35 -18.65
N THR A 32 1.40 9.47 -18.91
CA THR A 32 2.70 9.75 -18.26
C THR A 32 2.55 9.88 -16.75
N ALA A 33 1.49 10.56 -16.28
CA ALA A 33 1.20 10.64 -14.85
C ALA A 33 0.80 9.27 -14.28
N ALA A 34 0.07 8.44 -15.03
CA ALA A 34 -0.29 7.08 -14.63
C ALA A 34 0.96 6.22 -14.38
N LYS A 35 1.88 6.17 -15.36
CA LYS A 35 3.18 5.47 -15.25
C LYS A 35 3.99 5.97 -14.05
N LYS A 36 4.12 7.30 -13.91
CA LYS A 36 4.86 7.92 -12.80
C LYS A 36 4.24 7.58 -11.43
N MET A 37 2.91 7.54 -11.33
CA MET A 37 2.23 7.24 -10.08
C MET A 37 2.41 5.78 -9.67
N VAL A 38 2.18 4.84 -10.59
CA VAL A 38 2.40 3.40 -10.32
C VAL A 38 3.85 3.13 -9.96
N SER A 39 4.81 3.72 -10.67
CA SER A 39 6.24 3.56 -10.36
C SER A 39 6.57 4.04 -8.93
N LYS A 40 6.02 5.17 -8.48
CA LYS A 40 6.20 5.65 -7.11
C LYS A 40 5.59 4.71 -6.06
N LEU A 41 4.43 4.13 -6.35
CA LEU A 41 3.81 3.14 -5.45
C LEU A 41 4.69 1.89 -5.35
N LEU A 42 5.17 1.37 -6.47
CA LEU A 42 6.08 0.21 -6.50
C LEU A 42 7.38 0.50 -5.72
N GLN A 43 8.00 1.66 -5.92
CA GLN A 43 9.20 2.06 -5.16
C GLN A 43 8.93 2.16 -3.66
N GLY A 44 7.77 2.73 -3.27
CA GLY A 44 7.35 2.78 -1.88
C GLY A 44 7.23 1.37 -1.27
N MET A 45 6.57 0.44 -1.96
CA MET A 45 6.44 -0.95 -1.51
C MET A 45 7.79 -1.68 -1.43
N GLU A 46 8.68 -1.52 -2.42
CA GLU A 46 10.01 -2.13 -2.38
C GLU A 46 10.85 -1.62 -1.21
N SER A 47 10.71 -0.34 -0.84
CA SER A 47 11.43 0.22 0.32
C SER A 47 11.06 -0.46 1.65
N LEU A 48 9.86 -1.02 1.76
CA LEU A 48 9.40 -1.75 2.95
C LEU A 48 10.19 -3.04 3.19
N LYS A 49 10.87 -3.58 2.18
CA LYS A 49 11.73 -4.76 2.34
C LYS A 49 12.92 -4.49 3.25
N THR A 50 13.38 -3.24 3.28
CA THR A 50 14.48 -2.77 4.12
C THR A 50 13.97 -2.04 5.36
N PHE A 51 12.86 -1.31 5.22
CA PHE A 51 12.27 -0.50 6.29
C PHE A 51 10.82 -0.90 6.52
N PRO A 52 10.57 -2.11 7.04
CA PRO A 52 9.22 -2.64 7.20
C PRO A 52 8.36 -1.80 8.16
N GLU A 53 8.98 -1.05 9.07
CA GLU A 53 8.30 -0.21 10.04
C GLU A 53 8.07 1.24 9.57
N ALA A 54 8.46 1.60 8.33
CA ALA A 54 8.37 2.97 7.82
C ALA A 54 6.94 3.56 7.77
N GLY A 55 5.91 2.70 7.72
CA GLY A 55 4.52 3.09 7.82
C GLY A 55 4.05 3.29 9.27
N PHE A 56 3.01 4.10 9.45
CA PHE A 56 2.38 4.29 10.76
C PHE A 56 1.42 3.13 11.10
N ASN A 57 1.14 2.92 12.39
CA ASN A 57 0.15 1.92 12.83
C ASN A 57 -1.26 2.37 12.42
N ALA A 58 -1.85 1.66 11.46
CA ALA A 58 -3.18 1.97 10.94
C ALA A 58 -4.26 1.59 11.95
N ASP A 59 -4.14 0.43 12.61
CA ASP A 59 -5.12 -0.04 13.59
C ASP A 59 -5.34 1.00 14.70
N GLN A 60 -4.24 1.57 15.21
CA GLN A 60 -4.28 2.63 16.22
C GLN A 60 -4.94 3.92 15.69
N ARG A 61 -4.59 4.33 14.46
CA ARG A 61 -5.16 5.55 13.85
C ARG A 61 -6.66 5.44 13.62
N TYR A 62 -7.15 4.26 13.25
CA TYR A 62 -8.57 4.02 12.97
C TYR A 62 -9.34 3.48 14.19
N GLY A 63 -8.67 3.24 15.31
CA GLY A 63 -9.28 2.74 16.55
C GLY A 63 -9.87 1.33 16.44
N LYS A 64 -9.51 0.56 15.41
CA LYS A 64 -9.99 -0.82 15.19
C LYS A 64 -8.94 -1.66 14.48
N ARG A 65 -8.93 -2.96 14.78
CA ARG A 65 -8.10 -3.94 14.05
C ARG A 65 -8.65 -4.11 12.63
N ILE A 66 -7.82 -3.84 11.63
CA ILE A 66 -8.17 -4.03 10.21
C ILE A 66 -7.90 -5.48 9.77
N ASN A 67 -6.92 -6.13 10.40
CA ASN A 67 -6.60 -7.53 10.21
C ASN A 67 -6.62 -8.24 11.58
N ASP A 68 -7.26 -9.40 11.65
CA ASP A 68 -7.43 -10.11 12.92
C ASP A 68 -6.09 -10.66 13.44
N THR A 69 -5.22 -11.10 12.52
CA THR A 69 -3.97 -11.80 12.83
C THR A 69 -2.81 -10.84 13.05
N PHE A 70 -2.61 -9.87 12.15
CA PHE A 70 -1.42 -9.02 12.12
C PHE A 70 -1.75 -7.56 12.40
N GLU A 71 -0.80 -6.82 12.99
CA GLU A 71 -0.88 -5.36 13.03
C GLU A 71 -0.88 -4.79 11.62
N THR A 72 -1.88 -3.96 11.32
CA THR A 72 -1.94 -3.29 10.02
C THR A 72 -1.18 -1.97 10.08
N ARG A 73 -0.26 -1.80 9.13
CA ARG A 73 0.52 -0.59 8.94
C ARG A 73 0.12 0.11 7.65
N ALA A 74 0.34 1.42 7.61
CA ALA A 74 0.00 2.27 6.48
C ALA A 74 1.18 3.12 6.02
N LEU A 75 1.55 2.99 4.75
CA LEU A 75 2.51 3.87 4.09
C LEU A 75 1.76 4.86 3.18
N VAL A 76 2.05 6.16 3.33
CA VAL A 76 1.46 7.20 2.48
C VAL A 76 2.42 7.52 1.35
N VAL A 77 1.96 7.32 0.11
CA VAL A 77 2.71 7.67 -1.11
C VAL A 77 1.90 8.67 -1.90
N LYS A 78 2.31 9.94 -1.84
CA LYS A 78 1.57 11.07 -2.43
C LYS A 78 0.13 11.13 -1.91
N ARG A 79 -0.84 10.79 -2.74
CA ARG A 79 -2.28 10.81 -2.41
C ARG A 79 -2.88 9.42 -2.18
N TYR A 80 -2.04 8.40 -2.10
CA TYR A 80 -2.46 7.02 -1.93
C TYR A 80 -1.93 6.49 -0.60
N VAL A 81 -2.73 5.60 0.00
CA VAL A 81 -2.37 4.85 1.20
C VAL A 81 -2.18 3.39 0.78
N ILE A 82 -1.07 2.81 1.21
CA ILE A 82 -0.76 1.39 1.06
C ILE A 82 -0.92 0.76 2.45
N LEU A 83 -1.90 -0.13 2.60
CA LEU A 83 -2.02 -0.96 3.79
C LEU A 83 -1.22 -2.24 3.61
N TYR A 84 -0.45 -2.57 4.62
CA TYR A 84 0.38 -3.76 4.64
C TYR A 84 0.50 -4.29 6.07
N PHE A 85 0.98 -5.53 6.19
CA PHE A 85 1.36 -6.11 7.46
C PHE A 85 2.65 -6.89 7.31
N ILE A 86 3.33 -7.11 8.43
CA ILE A 86 4.61 -7.80 8.51
C ILE A 86 4.35 -9.20 9.06
N ASP A 87 4.67 -10.22 8.27
CA ASP A 87 4.74 -11.59 8.75
C ASP A 87 6.18 -11.90 9.18
N GLU A 88 6.44 -11.75 10.47
CA GLU A 88 7.76 -11.97 11.07
C GLU A 88 8.25 -13.41 10.93
N SER A 89 7.33 -14.38 10.92
CA SER A 89 7.68 -15.80 10.80
C SER A 89 8.23 -16.14 9.42
N ARG A 90 7.67 -15.51 8.37
CA ARG A 90 8.07 -15.71 6.98
C ARG A 90 9.02 -14.64 6.46
N LYS A 91 9.34 -13.63 7.28
CA LYS A 91 10.07 -12.42 6.87
C LYS A 91 9.48 -11.85 5.57
N GLU A 92 8.17 -11.66 5.57
CA GLU A 92 7.40 -11.20 4.41
C GLU A 92 6.61 -9.94 4.73
N ILE A 93 6.63 -8.98 3.81
CA ILE A 93 5.72 -7.84 3.76
C ILE A 93 4.57 -8.20 2.83
N VAL A 94 3.36 -8.17 3.35
CA VAL A 94 2.15 -8.45 2.58
C VAL A 94 1.36 -7.16 2.38
N VAL A 95 1.30 -6.67 1.15
CA VAL A 95 0.48 -5.51 0.79
C VAL A 95 -0.95 -5.97 0.54
N SER A 96 -1.85 -5.52 1.40
CA SER A 96 -3.26 -5.94 1.40
C SER A 96 -4.13 -5.04 0.52
N HIS A 97 -3.95 -3.72 0.62
CA HIS A 97 -4.80 -2.73 -0.04
C HIS A 97 -4.01 -1.50 -0.49
N ILE A 98 -4.47 -0.88 -1.58
CA ILE A 98 -3.99 0.43 -2.04
C ILE A 98 -5.22 1.25 -2.44
N PHE A 99 -5.35 2.45 -1.90
CA PHE A 99 -6.51 3.31 -2.14
C PHE A 99 -6.17 4.81 -2.04
N SER A 100 -7.02 5.65 -2.61
CA SER A 100 -6.84 7.11 -2.61
C SER A 100 -7.24 7.69 -1.26
N SER A 101 -6.36 8.48 -0.64
CA SER A 101 -6.66 9.17 0.63
C SER A 101 -7.77 10.21 0.51
N LYS A 102 -8.10 10.68 -0.70
CA LYS A 102 -9.19 11.63 -0.92
C LYS A 102 -10.52 10.96 -1.25
N SER A 103 -10.48 9.86 -1.99
CA SER A 103 -11.68 9.23 -2.56
C SER A 103 -12.22 8.12 -1.67
N ASP A 104 -11.35 7.44 -0.92
CA ASP A 104 -11.72 6.25 -0.13
C ASP A 104 -11.58 6.45 1.39
N TYR A 105 -11.05 7.59 1.85
CA TYR A 105 -11.03 7.93 3.28
C TYR A 105 -12.44 7.95 3.88
N ILE A 106 -13.42 8.42 3.10
CA ILE A 106 -14.85 8.43 3.46
C ILE A 106 -15.41 7.01 3.66
N LYS A 107 -14.81 5.97 3.07
CA LYS A 107 -15.29 4.58 3.20
C LYS A 107 -14.69 3.82 4.38
N LEU A 108 -13.68 4.39 5.04
CA LEU A 108 -12.97 3.75 6.16
C LEU A 108 -13.33 4.38 7.52
N LEU A 109 -13.87 5.60 7.51
CA LEU A 109 -14.65 6.18 8.61
C LEU A 109 -16.04 5.57 8.65
#